data_AF-A0A1B6FUR8-F1
#
_entry.id   AF-A0A1B6FUR8-F1
#
_cell.length_a   1.000
_cell.length_b   1.000
_cell.length_c   1.000
_cell.angle_alpha   90.00
_cell.angle_beta   90.00
_cell.angle_gamma   90.00
#
_symmetry.space_group_name_H-M   'P 1'
#
loop_
_entity.id
_entity.type
_entity.pdbx_description
1 polymer ?
#
loop_
_entity_poly.entity_id
_entity_poly.type
_entity_poly.pdbx_seq_one_letter_code
_entity_poly.pdbx_strand_id
1 'polypeptide(L)'
;LLFSDTFAQNILKEFRSHPHWKLINQKRKCGHRVTDRIIGGKEAALGQYPWMARLGYATNEEGDVVGIYECGGAIISRRYVLTAAHCSTDHMRQYLLEVRVGEHNTETDPDCVGKTCAPRVQDIGVEEESCHLDYTGDEDFSNDICLLRLKKPIIFNDFVLPICLPVFDN
;
A
#
# COMPACT_ATOMS: atom_id res chain seq x y z
N LEU A 1 15.86 -35.42 6.58
CA LEU A 1 14.74 -35.23 7.51
C LEU A 1 13.75 -34.29 6.83
N LEU A 2 12.72 -34.87 6.21
CA LEU A 2 11.70 -34.18 5.41
C LEU A 2 10.47 -33.97 6.29
N PHE A 3 10.31 -32.78 6.87
CA PHE A 3 9.14 -32.40 7.67
C PHE A 3 8.74 -30.91 7.47
N SER A 4 8.90 -30.34 6.26
CA SER A 4 8.49 -28.94 6.00
C SER A 4 7.37 -28.77 4.97
N ASP A 5 6.99 -29.80 4.20
CA ASP A 5 6.12 -29.61 3.03
C ASP A 5 4.62 -29.60 3.38
N THR A 6 4.17 -30.43 4.32
CA THR A 6 2.72 -30.60 4.57
C THR A 6 2.07 -29.43 5.31
N PHE A 7 2.80 -28.76 6.21
CA PHE A 7 2.29 -27.62 6.99
C PHE A 7 2.12 -26.38 6.11
N ALA A 8 3.17 -26.03 5.35
CA ALA A 8 3.12 -24.95 4.37
C ALA A 8 2.02 -25.21 3.32
N GLN A 9 1.90 -26.43 2.80
CA GLN A 9 0.84 -26.78 1.85
C GLN A 9 -0.58 -26.65 2.44
N ASN A 10 -0.76 -26.97 3.73
CA ASN A 10 -2.06 -26.82 4.40
C ASN A 10 -2.42 -25.35 4.62
N ILE A 11 -1.47 -24.52 5.05
CA ILE A 11 -1.64 -23.07 5.18
C ILE A 11 -1.98 -22.44 3.82
N LEU A 12 -1.27 -22.84 2.76
CA LEU A 12 -1.54 -22.37 1.40
C LEU A 12 -2.94 -22.75 0.92
N LYS A 13 -3.39 -23.96 1.25
CA LYS A 13 -4.74 -24.44 0.91
C LYS A 13 -5.81 -23.64 1.65
N GLU A 14 -5.58 -23.33 2.91
CA GLU A 14 -6.45 -22.48 3.72
C GLU A 14 -6.55 -21.06 3.14
N PHE A 15 -5.41 -20.39 2.89
CA PHE A 15 -5.39 -19.05 2.30
C PHE A 15 -6.08 -18.98 0.94
N ARG A 16 -5.84 -19.96 0.06
CA ARG A 16 -6.47 -20.01 -1.26
C ARG A 16 -7.97 -20.27 -1.20
N SER A 17 -8.44 -20.93 -0.15
CA SER A 17 -9.87 -21.19 0.07
C SER A 17 -10.61 -19.99 0.67
N HIS A 18 -9.88 -18.99 1.18
CA HIS A 18 -10.49 -17.82 1.79
C HIS A 18 -11.34 -17.02 0.77
N PRO A 19 -12.56 -16.58 1.11
CA PRO A 19 -13.48 -15.90 0.18
C PRO A 19 -12.90 -14.64 -0.49
N HIS A 20 -11.95 -13.98 0.19
CA HIS A 20 -11.28 -12.77 -0.27
C HIS A 20 -9.92 -13.02 -0.95
N TRP A 21 -9.48 -14.26 -1.11
CA TRP A 21 -8.24 -14.61 -1.82
C TRP A 21 -8.17 -13.97 -3.22
N LYS A 22 -9.30 -13.93 -3.92
CA LYS A 22 -9.43 -13.32 -5.25
C LYS A 22 -9.16 -11.81 -5.28
N LEU A 23 -9.12 -11.12 -4.14
CA LEU A 23 -8.85 -9.69 -4.08
C LEU A 23 -7.36 -9.39 -4.22
N ILE A 24 -6.51 -10.27 -3.71
CA ILE A 24 -5.05 -10.16 -3.73
C ILE A 24 -4.46 -10.98 -4.88
N ASN A 25 -3.29 -10.59 -5.38
CA ASN A 25 -2.56 -11.31 -6.44
C ASN A 25 -3.41 -11.63 -7.70
N GLN A 26 -4.37 -10.77 -8.04
CA GLN A 26 -5.38 -10.99 -9.09
C GLN A 26 -4.75 -11.47 -10.41
N LYS A 27 -4.88 -12.77 -10.71
CA LYS A 27 -4.37 -13.40 -11.94
C LYS A 27 -2.91 -13.03 -12.28
N ARG A 28 -2.04 -12.86 -11.28
CA ARG A 28 -0.63 -12.41 -11.46
C ARG A 28 -0.46 -11.02 -12.07
N LYS A 29 -1.49 -10.15 -12.00
CA LYS A 29 -1.42 -8.74 -12.41
C LYS A 29 -1.00 -7.86 -11.22
N CYS A 30 0.11 -8.20 -10.59
CA CYS A 30 0.70 -7.46 -9.47
C CYS A 30 2.22 -7.50 -9.60
N GLY A 31 2.92 -6.59 -8.90
CA GLY A 31 4.38 -6.60 -8.84
C GLY A 31 5.09 -6.24 -10.15
N HIS A 32 4.35 -5.75 -11.15
CA HIS A 32 4.91 -5.30 -12.42
C HIS A 32 5.61 -3.95 -12.20
N ARG A 33 6.91 -3.89 -12.51
CA ARG A 33 7.74 -2.67 -12.48
C ARG A 33 8.21 -2.35 -13.88
N VAL A 34 8.34 -1.07 -14.16
CA VAL A 34 8.75 -0.58 -15.49
C VAL A 34 10.28 -0.64 -15.69
N THR A 35 11.09 -0.84 -14.62
CA THR A 35 12.56 -0.82 -14.71
C THR A 35 13.27 -1.80 -13.76
N ASP A 36 14.44 -2.32 -14.20
CA ASP A 36 15.14 -3.46 -13.60
C ASP A 36 16.43 -3.13 -12.79
N ARG A 37 16.79 -1.87 -12.50
CA ARG A 37 18.09 -1.58 -11.85
C ARG A 37 18.01 -0.69 -10.62
N ILE A 38 18.45 -1.23 -9.47
CA ILE A 38 18.71 -0.52 -8.21
C ILE A 38 20.13 -0.88 -7.74
N ILE A 39 21.04 0.11 -7.63
CA ILE A 39 22.33 0.02 -6.93
C ILE A 39 22.56 1.37 -6.24
N GLY A 40 22.48 1.40 -4.91
CA GLY A 40 22.52 2.64 -4.11
C GLY A 40 21.24 3.48 -4.27
N GLY A 41 20.77 4.11 -3.20
CA GLY A 41 19.55 4.93 -3.24
C GLY A 41 19.65 6.02 -4.30
N LYS A 42 18.72 6.02 -5.25
CA LYS A 42 18.59 7.02 -6.33
C LYS A 42 17.11 7.36 -6.49
N GLU A 43 16.86 8.54 -7.03
CA GLU A 43 15.52 8.95 -7.44
C GLU A 43 14.87 7.86 -8.29
N ALA A 44 13.62 7.49 -7.94
CA ALA A 44 12.88 6.49 -8.69
C ALA A 44 12.53 7.05 -10.08
N ALA A 45 12.51 6.21 -11.11
CA ALA A 45 11.95 6.66 -12.38
C ALA A 45 10.42 6.82 -12.27
N LEU A 46 9.84 7.72 -13.09
CA LEU A 46 8.40 7.87 -13.20
C LEU A 46 7.71 6.51 -13.44
N GLY A 47 6.82 6.10 -12.52
CA GLY A 47 6.12 4.82 -12.58
C GLY A 47 6.93 3.58 -12.21
N GLN A 48 8.17 3.71 -11.68
CA GLN A 48 9.02 2.56 -11.35
C GLN A 48 8.42 1.67 -10.24
N TYR A 49 7.64 2.26 -9.33
CA TYR A 49 7.00 1.60 -8.20
C TYR A 49 5.52 1.98 -8.14
N PRO A 50 4.68 1.44 -9.03
CA PRO A 50 3.30 1.89 -9.21
C PRO A 50 2.36 1.52 -8.05
N TRP A 51 2.85 0.77 -7.06
CA TRP A 51 2.11 0.42 -5.85
C TRP A 51 2.34 1.37 -4.68
N MET A 52 3.25 2.33 -4.81
CA MET A 52 3.52 3.27 -3.72
C MET A 52 2.28 4.12 -3.43
N ALA A 53 1.95 4.22 -2.15
CA ALA A 53 0.91 5.07 -1.63
C ALA A 53 1.50 6.01 -0.57
N ARG A 54 1.02 7.25 -0.53
CA ARG A 54 1.29 8.21 0.55
C ARG A 54 0.04 8.38 1.39
N LEU A 55 0.22 8.41 2.71
CA LEU A 55 -0.88 8.55 3.65
C LEU A 55 -1.01 10.01 4.07
N GLY A 56 -2.17 10.60 3.81
CA GLY A 56 -2.48 12.00 4.10
C GLY A 56 -3.24 12.14 5.40
N TYR A 57 -2.72 12.97 6.30
CA TYR A 57 -3.28 13.18 7.63
C TYR A 57 -3.84 14.58 7.79
N ALA A 58 -4.99 14.66 8.45
CA ALA A 58 -5.60 15.89 8.90
C ALA A 58 -5.18 16.22 10.34
N THR A 59 -5.09 17.51 10.66
CA THR A 59 -4.76 17.99 12.01
C THR A 59 -5.97 18.02 12.95
N ASN A 60 -7.18 17.80 12.43
CA ASN A 60 -8.44 17.76 13.17
C ASN A 60 -9.41 16.72 12.58
N GLU A 61 -10.43 16.32 13.36
CA GLU A 61 -11.41 15.31 12.95
C GLU A 61 -12.28 15.80 11.79
N GLU A 62 -12.48 17.11 11.69
CA GLU A 62 -13.27 17.75 10.65
C GLU A 62 -12.63 17.60 9.26
N GLY A 63 -11.32 17.34 9.20
CA GLY A 63 -10.61 17.09 7.94
C GLY A 63 -10.35 18.37 7.13
N ASP A 64 -10.31 19.53 7.80
CA ASP A 64 -10.27 20.84 7.12
C ASP A 64 -8.96 21.08 6.36
N VAL A 65 -7.85 20.45 6.79
CA VAL A 65 -6.54 20.58 6.15
C VAL A 65 -5.80 19.25 6.17
N VAL A 66 -5.62 18.63 4.99
CA VAL A 66 -4.60 17.60 4.76
C VAL A 66 -3.27 18.31 4.52
N GLY A 67 -2.37 18.25 5.49
CA GLY A 67 -1.09 18.96 5.39
C GLY A 67 0.14 18.07 5.55
N ILE A 68 -0.06 16.83 6.00
CA ILE A 68 1.03 16.00 6.50
C ILE A 68 0.97 14.64 5.80
N TYR A 69 2.09 14.25 5.21
CA TYR A 69 2.29 12.97 4.55
C TYR A 69 3.56 12.31 5.09
N GLU A 70 3.45 11.71 6.27
CA GLU A 70 4.59 11.16 7.03
C GLU A 70 4.74 9.64 6.89
N CYS A 71 3.69 8.97 6.41
CA CYS A 71 3.69 7.51 6.22
C CYS A 71 3.44 7.12 4.77
N GLY A 72 3.87 5.89 4.46
CA GLY A 72 3.65 5.24 3.19
C GLY A 72 2.73 4.03 3.30
N GLY A 73 2.40 3.47 2.15
CA GLY A 73 1.72 2.19 2.04
C GLY A 73 1.96 1.54 0.69
N ALA A 74 1.41 0.34 0.52
CA ALA A 74 1.45 -0.40 -0.72
C ALA A 74 0.04 -0.79 -1.18
N ILE A 75 -0.29 -0.50 -2.43
CA ILE A 75 -1.53 -0.98 -3.05
C ILE A 75 -1.47 -2.50 -3.15
N ILE A 76 -2.43 -3.21 -2.57
CA ILE A 76 -2.54 -4.68 -2.68
C ILE A 76 -3.77 -5.12 -3.46
N SER A 77 -4.76 -4.23 -3.62
CA SER A 77 -5.90 -4.42 -4.50
C SER A 77 -6.55 -3.08 -4.86
N ARG A 78 -7.62 -3.11 -5.66
CA ARG A 78 -8.36 -1.89 -6.02
C ARG A 78 -9.00 -1.16 -4.85
N ARG A 79 -9.24 -1.82 -3.71
CA ARG A 79 -9.92 -1.19 -2.55
C ARG A 79 -9.08 -1.22 -1.29
N TYR A 80 -7.83 -1.69 -1.36
CA TYR A 80 -7.02 -1.97 -0.19
C TYR A 80 -5.58 -1.55 -0.36
N VAL A 81 -5.08 -0.84 0.65
CA VAL A 81 -3.68 -0.46 0.84
C VAL A 81 -3.18 -1.08 2.13
N LEU A 82 -2.01 -1.69 2.09
CA LEU A 82 -1.31 -2.22 3.24
C LEU A 82 -0.33 -1.17 3.78
N THR A 83 -0.30 -0.97 5.08
CA THR A 83 0.64 -0.07 5.77
C THR A 83 1.01 -0.66 7.13
N ALA A 84 1.77 0.10 7.92
CA ALA A 84 2.09 -0.22 9.30
C ALA A 84 0.93 0.17 10.24
N ALA A 85 0.80 -0.48 11.38
CA ALA A 85 -0.21 -0.13 12.38
C ALA A 85 0.11 1.20 13.06
N HIS A 86 1.38 1.50 13.35
CA HIS A 86 1.76 2.81 13.87
C HIS A 86 1.34 3.94 12.93
N CYS A 87 1.33 3.68 11.61
CA CYS A 87 0.86 4.62 10.60
C CYS A 87 -0.63 5.00 10.72
N SER A 88 -1.41 4.23 11.47
CA SER A 88 -2.85 4.42 11.69
C SER A 88 -3.14 4.81 13.15
N THR A 89 -2.48 4.17 14.11
CA THR A 89 -2.90 4.23 15.52
C THR A 89 -2.06 5.17 16.39
N ASP A 90 -0.81 5.48 16.02
CA ASP A 90 0.16 6.17 16.90
C ASP A 90 0.47 7.62 16.48
N HIS A 91 -0.22 8.12 15.45
CA HIS A 91 -0.03 9.51 15.03
C HIS A 91 -0.77 10.47 15.97
N MET A 92 -0.03 10.93 16.97
CA MET A 92 -0.44 11.94 17.95
C MET A 92 -1.30 13.07 17.34
N ARG A 93 -2.63 12.95 17.48
CA ARG A 93 -3.64 13.95 17.10
C ARG A 93 -3.81 14.18 15.58
N GLN A 94 -3.43 13.22 14.77
CA GLN A 94 -3.59 13.28 13.32
C GLN A 94 -4.56 12.18 12.87
N TYR A 95 -5.53 12.56 12.04
CA TYR A 95 -6.54 11.63 11.52
C TYR A 95 -6.16 11.22 10.11
N LEU A 96 -5.98 9.91 9.88
CA LEU A 96 -5.73 9.38 8.55
C LEU A 96 -6.94 9.65 7.65
N LEU A 97 -6.83 10.62 6.75
CA LEU A 97 -7.95 11.07 5.95
C LEU A 97 -8.00 10.34 4.60
N GLU A 98 -6.85 10.24 3.96
CA GLU A 98 -6.76 9.81 2.57
C GLU A 98 -5.48 9.05 2.25
N VAL A 99 -5.56 8.33 1.13
CA VAL A 99 -4.43 7.70 0.47
C VAL A 99 -4.26 8.36 -0.89
N ARG A 100 -3.07 8.90 -1.13
CA ARG A 100 -2.64 9.38 -2.44
C ARG A 100 -1.88 8.29 -3.18
N VAL A 101 -2.27 8.00 -4.43
CA VAL A 101 -1.58 7.04 -5.31
C VAL A 101 -1.26 7.65 -6.68
N GLY A 102 -0.21 7.12 -7.33
CA GLY A 102 0.28 7.61 -8.63
C GLY A 102 1.18 8.84 -8.55
N GLU A 103 1.56 9.24 -7.34
CA GLU A 103 2.48 10.34 -7.05
C GLU A 103 3.93 9.96 -7.39
N HIS A 104 4.70 10.92 -7.90
CA HIS A 104 6.14 10.77 -8.12
C HIS A 104 6.93 11.99 -7.65
N ASN A 105 6.50 13.20 -8.00
CA ASN A 105 7.08 14.45 -7.51
C ASN A 105 6.02 15.31 -6.83
N THR A 106 6.14 15.46 -5.52
CA THR A 106 5.15 16.10 -4.66
C THR A 106 4.96 17.60 -4.92
N GLU A 107 5.82 18.21 -5.74
CA GLU A 107 5.75 19.61 -6.13
C GLU A 107 4.98 19.82 -7.45
N THR A 108 4.69 18.76 -8.19
CA THR A 108 4.07 18.83 -9.52
C THR A 108 2.88 17.87 -9.66
N ASP A 109 1.87 18.26 -10.44
CA ASP A 109 0.78 17.37 -10.86
C ASP A 109 0.12 17.91 -12.15
N PRO A 110 0.23 17.22 -13.30
CA PRO A 110 0.81 15.88 -13.48
C PRO A 110 2.35 15.88 -13.52
N ASP A 111 2.92 14.73 -13.17
CA ASP A 111 4.37 14.50 -13.27
C ASP A 111 4.80 14.09 -14.68
N CYS A 112 5.85 14.75 -15.19
CA CYS A 112 6.33 14.54 -16.55
C CYS A 112 7.86 14.35 -16.63
N VAL A 113 8.29 13.40 -17.44
CA VAL A 113 9.70 13.21 -17.83
C VAL A 113 9.79 13.31 -19.36
N GLY A 114 10.40 14.39 -19.85
CA GLY A 114 10.47 14.66 -21.29
C GLY A 114 9.09 14.91 -21.90
N LYS A 115 8.65 14.02 -22.82
CA LYS A 115 7.33 14.09 -23.48
C LYS A 115 6.29 13.16 -22.84
N THR A 116 6.69 12.38 -21.84
CA THR A 116 5.82 11.40 -21.18
C THR A 116 5.35 11.97 -19.85
N CYS A 117 4.05 11.98 -19.63
CA CYS A 117 3.44 12.40 -18.36
C CYS A 117 2.62 11.26 -17.76
N ALA A 118 2.65 11.13 -16.44
CA ALA A 118 1.72 10.29 -15.71
C ALA A 118 0.33 10.96 -15.66
N PRO A 119 -0.76 10.18 -15.55
CA PRO A 119 -2.05 10.73 -15.13
C PRO A 119 -1.94 11.44 -13.78
N ARG A 120 -2.89 12.34 -13.50
CA ARG A 120 -2.95 13.00 -12.19
C ARG A 120 -3.07 12.01 -11.05
N VAL A 121 -2.56 12.41 -9.88
CA VAL A 121 -2.67 11.65 -8.64
C VAL A 121 -4.14 11.35 -8.28
N GLN A 122 -4.35 10.25 -7.57
CA GLN A 122 -5.66 9.87 -7.04
C GLN A 122 -5.64 9.97 -5.51
N ASP A 123 -6.36 10.95 -4.99
CA ASP A 123 -6.62 11.11 -3.56
C ASP A 123 -7.93 10.42 -3.19
N ILE A 124 -7.85 9.43 -2.31
CA ILE A 124 -8.97 8.55 -1.97
C ILE A 124 -9.10 8.44 -0.46
N GLY A 125 -10.25 8.86 0.06
CA GLY A 125 -10.51 8.77 1.50
C GLY A 125 -10.52 7.34 2.04
N VAL A 126 -10.16 7.19 3.32
CA VAL A 126 -10.17 5.91 4.04
C VAL A 126 -11.56 5.63 4.62
N GLU A 127 -12.09 4.43 4.36
CA GLU A 127 -13.40 3.95 4.83
C GLU A 127 -13.28 3.19 6.15
N GLU A 128 -12.23 2.38 6.30
CA GLU A 128 -12.01 1.54 7.46
C GLU A 128 -10.51 1.26 7.62
N GLU A 129 -10.06 1.23 8.87
CA GLU A 129 -8.70 0.89 9.27
C GLU A 129 -8.78 -0.41 10.09
N SER A 130 -8.18 -1.49 9.57
CA SER A 130 -8.16 -2.79 10.24
C SER A 130 -6.72 -3.15 10.59
N CYS A 131 -6.27 -2.70 11.77
CA CYS A 131 -4.93 -2.99 12.26
C CYS A 131 -4.88 -4.32 13.02
N HIS A 132 -3.69 -4.90 13.12
CA HIS A 132 -3.53 -6.16 13.82
C HIS A 132 -3.96 -6.03 15.29
N LEU A 133 -4.79 -6.97 15.77
CA LEU A 133 -5.37 -6.90 17.13
C LEU A 133 -4.31 -6.96 18.24
N ASP A 134 -3.20 -7.64 17.96
CA ASP A 134 -2.06 -7.76 18.89
C ASP A 134 -0.99 -6.67 18.69
N TYR A 135 -1.28 -5.62 17.91
CA TYR A 135 -0.42 -4.43 17.88
C TYR A 135 -0.75 -3.56 19.09
N THR A 136 0.23 -3.37 19.96
CA THR A 136 0.08 -2.61 21.22
C THR A 136 0.77 -1.25 21.20
N GLY A 137 1.61 -0.96 20.19
CA GLY A 137 2.44 0.25 20.16
C GLY A 137 3.61 0.23 21.14
N ASP A 138 3.99 -0.94 21.65
CA ASP A 138 5.16 -1.11 22.51
C ASP A 138 6.48 -1.00 21.73
N GLU A 139 7.61 -0.85 22.44
CA GLU A 139 8.94 -0.54 21.87
C GLU A 139 9.44 -1.52 20.79
N ASP A 140 8.87 -2.74 20.72
CA ASP A 140 9.28 -3.76 19.77
C ASP A 140 8.56 -3.69 18.42
N PHE A 141 7.52 -2.85 18.29
CA PHE A 141 6.67 -2.75 17.10
C PHE A 141 6.17 -4.12 16.62
N SER A 142 5.90 -5.04 17.55
CA SER A 142 5.36 -6.36 17.22
C SER A 142 4.00 -6.21 16.54
N ASN A 143 3.79 -6.98 15.46
CA ASN A 143 2.57 -6.98 14.66
C ASN A 143 2.18 -5.62 14.06
N ASP A 144 3.18 -4.80 13.71
CA ASP A 144 3.01 -3.48 13.11
C ASP A 144 2.51 -3.54 11.64
N ILE A 145 1.26 -3.94 11.47
CA ILE A 145 0.58 -4.09 10.18
C ILE A 145 -0.87 -3.62 10.26
N CYS A 146 -1.29 -2.87 9.26
CA CYS A 146 -2.65 -2.38 9.15
C CYS A 146 -3.16 -2.34 7.71
N LEU A 147 -4.43 -2.67 7.56
CA LEU A 147 -5.13 -2.69 6.28
C LEU A 147 -6.07 -1.50 6.18
N LEU A 148 -5.85 -0.67 5.17
CA LEU A 148 -6.72 0.47 4.85
C LEU A 148 -7.69 0.07 3.75
N ARG A 149 -8.98 0.11 4.07
CA ARG A 149 -10.05 -0.01 3.08
C ARG A 149 -10.41 1.36 2.55
N LEU A 150 -10.40 1.54 1.24
CA LEU A 150 -10.67 2.83 0.60
C LEU A 150 -12.16 3.07 0.34
N LYS A 151 -12.63 4.32 0.47
CA LYS A 151 -14.03 4.73 0.16
C LYS A 151 -14.41 4.47 -1.30
N LYS A 152 -13.44 4.57 -2.23
CA LYS A 152 -13.63 4.35 -3.66
C LYS A 152 -12.54 3.43 -4.22
N PRO A 153 -12.83 2.65 -5.29
CA PRO A 153 -11.82 1.81 -5.90
C PRO A 153 -10.77 2.65 -6.67
N ILE A 154 -9.51 2.25 -6.57
CA ILE A 154 -8.40 2.80 -7.34
C ILE A 154 -8.58 2.49 -8.82
N ILE A 155 -8.37 3.50 -9.65
CA ILE A 155 -8.31 3.39 -11.11
C ILE A 155 -6.90 3.00 -11.50
N PHE A 156 -6.69 1.70 -11.72
CA PHE A 156 -5.40 1.18 -12.19
C PHE A 156 -5.03 1.70 -13.58
N ASN A 157 -3.76 2.04 -13.73
CA ASN A 157 -3.09 2.45 -14.96
C ASN A 157 -1.60 2.09 -14.85
N ASP A 158 -0.77 2.45 -15.84
CA ASP A 158 0.65 2.05 -15.86
C ASP A 158 1.51 2.62 -14.71
N PHE A 159 1.00 3.64 -14.01
CA PHE A 159 1.62 4.30 -12.85
C PHE A 159 0.96 3.94 -11.52
N VAL A 160 -0.15 3.19 -11.55
CA VAL A 160 -0.93 2.81 -10.37
C VAL A 160 -1.36 1.35 -10.48
N LEU A 161 -0.61 0.45 -9.83
CA LEU A 161 -0.79 -1.01 -9.88
C LEU A 161 -0.50 -1.64 -8.52
N PRO A 162 -1.09 -2.82 -8.20
CA PRO A 162 -0.84 -3.46 -6.92
C PRO A 162 0.52 -4.18 -6.87
N ILE A 163 1.12 -4.27 -5.69
CA ILE A 163 2.23 -5.19 -5.39
C ILE A 163 1.69 -6.60 -5.15
N CYS A 164 2.53 -7.62 -5.39
CA CYS A 164 2.19 -8.97 -4.98
C CYS A 164 2.50 -9.18 -3.48
N LEU A 165 1.67 -9.96 -2.81
CA LEU A 165 1.96 -10.43 -1.45
C LEU A 165 2.71 -11.77 -1.47
N PRO A 166 3.67 -11.99 -0.56
CA PRO A 166 4.38 -13.25 -0.42
C PRO A 166 3.42 -14.30 0.13
N VAL A 167 2.76 -14.99 -0.79
CA VAL A 167 1.86 -16.11 -0.49
C VAL A 167 2.55 -17.45 -0.74
N PHE A 168 3.87 -17.45 -0.79
CA PHE A 168 4.73 -18.61 -1.00
C PHE A 168 6.00 -18.39 -0.18
N ASP A 169 6.29 -19.30 0.74
CA ASP A 169 7.64 -19.47 1.26
C ASP A 169 8.44 -20.26 0.21
N ASN A 170 9.63 -19.77 -0.15
CA ASN A 170 10.62 -20.57 -0.87
C ASN A 170 11.45 -21.38 0.13
#